data_AF-A0A353BF98-F1
#
_entry.id   AF-A0A353BF98-F1
#
_cell.length_a   1.000
_cell.length_b   1.000
_cell.length_c   1.000
_cell.angle_alpha   90.00
_cell.angle_beta   90.00
_cell.angle_gamma   90.00
#
_symmetry.space_group_name_H-M   'P 1'
#
loop_
_entity.id
_entity.type
_entity.pdbx_description
1 polymer ?
#
loop_
_entity_poly.entity_id
_entity_poly.type
_entity_poly.pdbx_seq_one_letter_code
_entity_poly.pdbx_strand_id
1 'polypeptide(L)'
;MKTPIALLNLWQQGAKTLVSIGGVAFALLLVFMQLGFMGAVSHTATNVLNNLDFDIVVRARDYLHLYEASRLDRQWLAEVEGLAAVESAEPLWITVHNM
;
A
#
# COMPACT_ATOMS: atom_id res chain seq x y z
N MET A 1 -11.81 29.32 43.32
CA MET A 1 -12.23 28.02 42.74
C MET A 1 -12.70 28.30 41.32
N LYS A 2 -12.07 27.72 40.29
CA LYS A 2 -12.46 27.98 38.89
C LYS A 2 -13.73 27.19 38.60
N THR A 3 -14.87 27.86 38.54
CA THR A 3 -16.12 27.25 38.07
C THR A 3 -15.91 26.76 36.64
N PRO A 4 -16.20 25.49 36.31
CA PRO A 4 -15.97 24.95 34.98
C PRO A 4 -17.14 25.36 34.07
N ILE A 5 -17.22 26.65 33.76
CA ILE A 5 -18.29 27.28 32.96
C ILE A 5 -18.40 26.59 31.58
N ALA A 6 -17.27 26.17 31.00
CA ALA A 6 -17.24 25.49 29.71
C ALA A 6 -17.97 24.12 29.74
N LEU A 7 -17.76 23.29 30.77
CA LEU A 7 -18.49 22.02 30.88
C LEU A 7 -19.98 22.25 31.12
N LEU A 8 -20.34 23.20 31.97
CA LEU A 8 -21.75 23.52 32.23
C LEU A 8 -22.48 23.97 30.95
N ASN A 9 -21.81 24.76 30.09
CA ASN A 9 -22.38 25.24 28.84
C ASN A 9 -22.55 24.10 27.80
N LEU A 10 -21.65 23.10 27.80
CA LEU A 10 -21.76 21.91 26.95
C LEU A 10 -22.94 21.01 27.33
N TRP A 11 -23.25 20.91 28.62
CA TRP A 11 -24.40 20.15 29.14
C TRP A 11 -25.73 20.86 28.89
N GLN A 12 -25.75 22.20 28.89
CA GLN A 12 -26.97 22.98 28.67
C GLN A 12 -27.46 22.94 27.19
N GLN A 13 -26.56 22.68 26.23
CA GLN A 13 -26.86 22.55 24.80
C GLN A 13 -26.48 21.16 24.25
N GLY A 14 -26.89 20.09 24.94
CA GLY A 14 -26.48 18.71 24.66
C GLY A 14 -26.62 18.26 23.19
N ALA A 15 -27.69 18.66 22.50
CA ALA A 15 -27.86 18.34 21.07
C ALA A 15 -26.78 18.98 20.18
N LYS A 16 -26.43 20.24 20.43
CA LYS A 16 -25.38 20.96 19.67
C LYS A 16 -24.00 20.38 19.95
N THR A 17 -23.74 20.04 21.22
CA THR A 17 -22.51 19.34 21.64
C THR A 17 -22.37 17.97 20.96
N LEU A 18 -23.44 17.18 20.90
CA LEU A 18 -23.46 15.88 20.20
C LEU A 18 -23.14 16.02 18.70
N VAL A 19 -23.75 16.99 18.02
CA VAL A 19 -23.49 17.25 16.60
C VAL A 19 -22.03 17.67 16.38
N SER A 20 -21.48 18.55 17.23
CA SER A 20 -20.08 18.97 17.14
C SER A 20 -19.10 17.81 17.38
N ILE A 21 -19.34 16.97 18.38
CA ILE A 21 -18.54 15.76 18.63
C ILE A 21 -18.64 14.81 17.44
N GLY A 22 -19.84 14.60 16.90
CA GLY A 22 -20.06 13.76 15.71
C GLY A 22 -19.26 14.24 14.51
N GLY A 23 -19.22 15.56 14.26
CA GLY A 23 -18.42 16.15 13.18
C GLY A 23 -16.91 15.91 13.34
N VAL A 24 -16.37 16.12 14.56
CA VAL A 24 -14.95 15.88 14.85
C VAL A 24 -14.61 14.38 14.75
N ALA A 25 -15.46 13.52 15.30
CA ALA A 25 -15.27 12.07 15.24
C ALA A 25 -15.29 11.57 13.78
N PHE A 26 -16.22 12.07 12.97
CA PHE A 26 -16.28 11.74 11.54
C PHE A 26 -15.04 12.20 10.79
N ALA A 27 -14.56 13.43 11.04
CA ALA A 27 -13.32 13.91 10.44
C ALA A 27 -12.11 13.02 10.81
N LEU A 28 -12.01 12.60 12.07
CA LEU A 28 -10.96 11.67 12.52
C LEU A 28 -11.07 10.31 11.84
N LEU A 29 -12.28 9.76 11.68
CA LEU A 29 -12.49 8.51 10.94
C LEU A 29 -12.00 8.63 9.49
N LEU A 30 -12.31 9.73 8.80
CA LEU A 30 -11.84 9.96 7.44
C LEU A 30 -10.31 10.03 7.36
N VAL A 31 -9.67 10.73 8.30
CA VAL A 31 -8.20 10.81 8.38
C VAL A 31 -7.59 9.43 8.60
N PHE A 32 -8.12 8.65 9.54
CA PHE A 32 -7.61 7.29 9.80
C PHE A 32 -7.83 6.36 8.60
N MET A 33 -8.96 6.47 7.91
CA MET A 33 -9.23 5.69 6.71
C MET A 33 -8.23 6.01 5.59
N GLN A 34 -7.91 7.29 5.38
CA GLN A 34 -6.91 7.71 4.40
C GLN A 34 -5.51 7.16 4.73
N LEU A 35 -5.09 7.24 6.00
CA LEU A 35 -3.83 6.67 6.46
C LEU A 35 -3.81 5.13 6.32
N GLY A 36 -4.91 4.47 6.66
CA GLY A 36 -5.07 3.02 6.52
C GLY A 36 -4.96 2.58 5.07
N PHE A 37 -5.63 3.27 4.15
CA PHE A 37 -5.51 3.00 2.71
C PHE A 37 -4.10 3.22 2.19
N MET A 38 -3.45 4.31 2.59
CA MET A 38 -2.05 4.57 2.23
C MET A 38 -1.14 3.41 2.66
N GLY A 39 -1.24 2.98 3.92
CA GLY A 39 -0.46 1.85 4.43
C GLY A 39 -0.77 0.54 3.71
N ALA A 40 -2.05 0.21 3.53
CA ALA A 40 -2.48 -1.05 2.91
C ALA A 40 -2.05 -1.15 1.44
N VAL A 41 -2.22 -0.09 0.65
CA VAL A 41 -1.85 -0.08 -0.77
C VAL A 41 -0.34 -0.19 -0.94
N SER A 42 0.42 0.61 -0.18
CA SER A 42 1.89 0.55 -0.23
C SER A 42 2.41 -0.84 0.15
N HIS A 43 1.90 -1.42 1.24
CA HIS A 43 2.34 -2.73 1.69
C HIS A 43 1.95 -3.82 0.69
N THR A 44 0.74 -3.79 0.13
CA THR A 44 0.28 -4.81 -0.82
C THR A 44 1.09 -4.78 -2.12
N ALA A 45 1.45 -3.59 -2.61
CA ALA A 45 2.22 -3.44 -3.85
C ALA A 45 3.66 -3.98 -3.74
N THR A 46 4.29 -3.86 -2.57
CA THR A 46 5.69 -4.28 -2.39
C THR A 46 5.84 -5.66 -1.75
N ASN A 47 4.81 -6.18 -1.06
CA ASN A 47 4.92 -7.41 -0.27
C ASN A 47 5.46 -8.60 -1.09
N VAL A 48 4.96 -8.81 -2.32
CA VAL A 48 5.43 -9.93 -3.14
C VAL A 48 6.90 -9.77 -3.51
N LEU A 49 7.32 -8.58 -3.94
CA LEU A 49 8.71 -8.32 -4.31
C LEU A 49 9.65 -8.39 -3.10
N ASN A 50 9.22 -7.93 -1.93
CA ASN A 50 10.00 -7.97 -0.69
C ASN A 50 10.20 -9.40 -0.14
N ASN A 51 9.38 -10.36 -0.56
CA ASN A 51 9.53 -11.77 -0.15
C ASN A 51 10.37 -12.60 -1.13
N LEU A 52 10.80 -12.01 -2.25
CA LEU A 52 11.72 -12.64 -3.19
C LEU A 52 13.15 -12.23 -2.85
N ASP A 53 14.07 -13.18 -2.98
CA ASP A 53 15.49 -12.96 -2.75
C ASP A 53 16.17 -12.60 -4.08
N PHE A 54 16.39 -11.31 -4.32
CA PHE A 54 17.06 -10.81 -5.52
C PHE A 54 17.69 -9.44 -5.27
N ASP A 55 18.72 -9.10 -6.05
CA ASP A 55 19.28 -7.75 -6.11
C ASP A 55 18.69 -6.93 -7.28
N ILE A 56 18.43 -7.59 -8.41
CA ILE A 56 17.97 -6.96 -9.66
C ILE A 56 16.83 -7.77 -10.25
N VAL A 57 15.81 -7.06 -10.76
CA VAL A 57 14.72 -7.65 -11.55
C VAL A 57 14.71 -7.03 -12.94
N VAL A 58 14.77 -7.89 -13.96
CA VAL A 58 14.58 -7.53 -15.37
C VAL A 58 13.11 -7.77 -15.74
N ARG A 59 12.46 -6.78 -16.35
CA ARG A 59 11.05 -6.87 -16.78
C ARG A 59 10.86 -6.36 -18.19
N ALA A 60 9.76 -6.77 -18.81
CA ALA A 60 9.34 -6.23 -20.09
C ALA A 60 9.05 -4.71 -19.99
N ARG A 61 9.20 -4.00 -21.11
CA ARG A 61 9.05 -2.53 -21.15
C ARG A 61 7.63 -2.05 -20.88
N ASP A 62 6.65 -2.90 -21.21
CA ASP A 62 5.22 -2.70 -21.02
C ASP A 62 4.73 -3.29 -19.67
N TYR A 63 5.63 -3.68 -18.78
CA TYR A 63 5.26 -4.14 -17.45
C TYR A 63 4.45 -3.07 -16.71
N LEU A 64 3.26 -3.44 -16.25
CA LEU A 64 2.41 -2.58 -15.43
C LEU A 64 2.49 -3.01 -13.96
N HIS A 65 2.05 -4.24 -13.67
CA HIS A 65 1.95 -4.82 -12.33
C HIS A 65 2.25 -6.33 -12.38
N LEU A 66 2.40 -7.00 -11.22
CA LEU A 66 2.73 -8.44 -11.18
C LEU A 66 1.69 -9.32 -11.88
N TYR A 67 0.43 -8.90 -11.89
CA TYR A 67 -0.67 -9.56 -12.59
C TYR A 67 -0.65 -9.34 -14.11
N GLU A 68 0.13 -8.35 -14.58
CA GLU A 68 0.29 -7.96 -15.97
C GLU A 68 1.79 -7.86 -16.31
N ALA A 69 2.52 -8.95 -16.05
CA ALA A 69 3.98 -8.96 -16.16
C ALA A 69 4.51 -8.88 -17.62
N SER A 70 3.62 -9.02 -18.61
CA SER A 70 3.92 -9.19 -20.04
C SER A 70 4.94 -10.31 -20.31
N ARG A 71 5.36 -10.47 -21.57
CA ARG A 71 6.32 -11.51 -21.98
C ARG A 71 7.72 -10.90 -22.14
N LEU A 72 8.70 -11.54 -21.52
CA LEU A 72 10.12 -11.29 -21.76
C LEU A 72 10.69 -12.42 -22.62
N ASP A 73 11.55 -12.09 -23.58
CA ASP A 73 12.24 -13.10 -24.39
C ASP A 73 13.17 -13.94 -23.50
N ARG A 74 13.13 -15.27 -23.66
CA ARG A 74 14.00 -16.20 -22.92
C ARG A 74 15.47 -15.98 -23.21
N GLN A 75 15.81 -15.38 -24.36
CA GLN A 75 17.20 -15.03 -24.68
C GLN A 75 17.82 -14.11 -23.62
N TRP A 76 17.03 -13.21 -23.00
CA TRP A 76 17.52 -12.33 -21.94
C TRP A 76 18.07 -13.09 -20.74
N LEU A 77 17.47 -14.23 -20.38
CA LEU A 77 17.97 -15.04 -19.26
C LEU A 77 19.38 -15.55 -19.56
N ALA A 78 19.58 -16.14 -20.75
CA ALA A 78 20.88 -16.67 -21.15
C ALA A 78 21.95 -15.56 -21.30
N GLU A 79 21.54 -14.37 -21.76
CA GLU A 79 22.43 -13.21 -21.87
C GLU A 79 22.86 -12.69 -20.49
N VAL A 80 21.93 -12.58 -19.55
CA VAL A 80 22.19 -12.12 -18.17
C VAL A 80 23.04 -13.14 -17.41
N GLU A 81 22.77 -14.44 -17.54
CA GLU A 81 23.60 -15.52 -16.96
C GLU A 81 25.04 -15.50 -17.50
N GLY A 82 25.26 -15.01 -18.72
CA GLY A 82 26.59 -14.91 -19.33
C GLY A 82 27.45 -13.76 -18.79
N LEU A 83 26.88 -12.84 -17.99
CA LEU A 83 27.62 -11.71 -17.44
C LEU A 83 28.45 -12.14 -16.23
N ALA A 84 29.76 -11.86 -16.27
CA ALA A 84 30.68 -12.21 -15.19
C ALA A 84 30.34 -11.58 -13.82
N ALA A 85 29.50 -10.55 -13.79
CA ALA A 85 29.04 -9.87 -12.57
C ALA A 85 27.77 -10.50 -11.96
N VAL A 86 27.13 -11.45 -12.65
CA VAL A 86 25.90 -12.10 -12.21
C VAL A 86 26.25 -13.44 -11.57
N GLU A 87 25.86 -13.64 -10.32
CA GLU A 87 26.06 -14.91 -9.61
C GLU A 87 25.07 -15.98 -10.09
N SER A 88 23.79 -15.61 -10.18
CA SER A 88 22.70 -16.45 -10.68
C SER A 88 21.60 -15.60 -11.30
N ALA A 89 20.85 -16.17 -12.24
CA ALA A 89 19.63 -15.57 -12.75
C ALA A 89 18.55 -16.65 -12.84
N GLU A 90 17.36 -16.36 -12.29
CA GLU A 90 16.26 -17.31 -12.29
C GLU A 90 14.99 -16.70 -12.93
N PRO A 91 14.27 -17.46 -13.77
CA PRO A 91 13.03 -16.99 -14.35
C PRO A 91 11.86 -17.10 -13.36
N LEU A 92 11.19 -15.97 -13.11
CA LEU A 92 9.95 -15.95 -12.33
C LEU A 92 8.72 -16.11 -13.24
N TRP A 93 8.08 -17.28 -13.19
CA TRP A 93 6.85 -17.55 -13.94
C TRP A 93 5.62 -17.18 -13.11
N ILE A 94 4.91 -16.14 -13.54
CA ILE A 94 3.66 -15.70 -12.90
C ILE A 94 2.50 -16.00 -13.84
N THR A 95 1.50 -16.71 -13.36
CA THR A 95 0.21 -16.88 -14.03
C THR A 95 -0.88 -16.39 -13.10
N VAL A 96 -1.80 -15.58 -13.62
CA VAL A 96 -3.01 -15.21 -12.90
C VAL A 96 -4.08 -16.25 -13.22
N HIS A 97 -4.54 -16.96 -12.20
CA HIS A 97 -5.68 -17.86 -12.36
C HIS A 97 -6.97 -17.03 -12.31
N ASN A 98 -7.52 -16.70 -13.48
CA ASN A 98 -8.87 -16.14 -13.57
C ASN A 98 -9.88 -17.27 -13.34
N MET A 99 -10.70 -17.13 -12.29
CA MET A 99 -11.93 -17.90 -12.10
C MET A 99 -13.08 -17.30 -12.91
#